data_AF-A0A2X3CBY1-F1
#
_entry.id   AF-A0A2X3CBY1-F1
#
_cell.length_a   1.000
_cell.length_b   1.000
_cell.length_c   1.000
_cell.angle_alpha   90.00
_cell.angle_beta   90.00
_cell.angle_gamma   90.00
#
_symmetry.space_group_name_H-M   'P 1'
#
loop_
_entity.id
_entity.type
_entity.pdbx_description
1 polymer ?
#
loop_
_entity_poly.entity_id
_entity_poly.type
_entity_poly.pdbx_seq_one_letter_code
_entity_poly.pdbx_strand_id
1 'polypeptide(L)' 'MPPGPHLKPGGTLVYATCSILPEENSQQIAAFLARTPDAELHATGTPASPGQQNLPGVEEGDGFFYAKLIKRRN' A
#
# COMPACT_ATOMS: atom_id res chain seq x y z
N MET A 1 -9.64 -3.58 15.23
CA MET A 1 -10.27 -2.25 15.12
C MET A 1 -9.96 -1.70 13.73
N PRO A 2 -10.90 -1.70 12.77
CA PRO A 2 -10.62 -1.25 11.41
C PRO A 2 -10.49 0.28 11.36
N PRO A 3 -9.53 0.84 10.60
CA PRO A 3 -9.44 2.29 10.42
C PRO A 3 -10.69 2.78 9.69
N GLY A 4 -11.46 3.65 10.36
CA GLY A 4 -12.67 4.27 9.85
C GLY A 4 -12.44 5.22 8.64
N PRO A 5 -13.53 5.69 8.02
CA PRO A 5 -13.55 6.29 6.68
C PRO A 5 -13.12 7.77 6.68
N HIS A 6 -11.95 8.09 7.24
CA HIS A 6 -11.51 9.48 7.44
C HIS A 6 -10.72 10.10 6.28
N LEU A 7 -10.50 9.36 5.19
CA LEU A 7 -9.82 9.93 4.03
C LEU A 7 -10.80 10.84 3.28
N LYS A 8 -10.46 12.14 3.24
CA LYS A 8 -11.12 13.11 2.36
C LYS A 8 -10.99 12.62 0.91
N PRO A 9 -11.98 12.87 0.06
CA PRO A 9 -11.85 12.60 -1.37
C PRO A 9 -10.61 13.32 -1.91
N GLY A 10 -9.70 12.60 -2.56
CA GLY A 10 -8.41 13.09 -3.03
C GLY A 10 -7.29 13.01 -2.00
N GLY A 11 -7.56 12.45 -0.82
CA GLY A 11 -6.56 12.19 0.21
C GLY A 11 -5.60 11.08 -0.21
N THR A 12 -4.37 11.17 0.27
CA THR A 12 -3.35 10.15 0.09
C THR A 12 -3.28 9.29 1.34
N LEU A 13 -3.35 7.98 1.17
CA LEU A 13 -3.09 6.97 2.20
C LEU A 13 -1.76 6.30 1.87
N VAL A 14 -0.81 6.32 2.80
CA VAL A 14 0.43 5.56 2.66
C VAL A 14 0.40 4.42 3.65
N TYR A 15 0.46 3.19 3.12
CA TYR A 15 0.65 1.97 3.88
C TYR A 15 2.13 1.65 3.92
N ALA A 16 2.68 1.35 5.08
CA ALA A 16 4.10 1.07 5.25
C ALA A 16 4.28 -0.03 6.31
N THR A 17 5.13 -1.02 6.03
CA THR A 17 5.45 -2.13 6.94
C THR A 17 6.94 -2.42 6.90
N CYS A 18 7.48 -2.89 8.03
CA CYS A 18 8.84 -3.42 8.12
C CYS A 18 8.88 -4.96 7.90
N SER A 19 7.89 -5.50 7.20
CA SER A 19 7.84 -6.91 6.80
C SER A 19 8.16 -7.04 5.30
N ILE A 20 8.81 -8.14 4.94
CA ILE A 20 9.11 -8.54 3.55
C ILE A 20 8.17 -9.63 3.01
N LEU A 21 7.14 -9.97 3.79
CA LEU A 21 6.22 -11.05 3.50
C LEU A 21 5.15 -10.58 2.50
N PRO A 22 5.07 -11.16 1.29
CA PRO A 22 4.15 -10.70 0.24
C PRO A 22 2.66 -10.80 0.66
N GLU A 23 2.34 -11.71 1.58
CA GLU A 23 1.00 -11.85 2.20
C GLU A 23 0.59 -10.61 3.02
N GLU A 24 1.53 -10.01 3.74
CA GLU A 24 1.31 -8.77 4.52
C GLU A 24 1.45 -7.50 3.66
N ASN A 25 2.08 -7.62 2.50
CA ASN A 25 2.43 -6.50 1.63
C ASN A 25 1.48 -6.40 0.43
N SER A 26 1.93 -6.85 -0.75
CA SER A 26 1.20 -6.72 -2.01
C SER A 26 -0.19 -7.39 -1.96
N GLN A 27 -0.33 -8.52 -1.29
CA GLN A 27 -1.63 -9.21 -1.19
C GLN A 27 -2.62 -8.40 -0.34
N GLN A 28 -2.15 -7.80 0.76
CA GLN A 28 -3.00 -6.99 1.63
C GLN A 28 -3.50 -5.73 0.90
N ILE A 29 -2.63 -5.11 0.09
CA ILE A 29 -3.00 -3.96 -0.76
C ILE A 29 -3.94 -4.38 -1.89
N ALA A 30 -3.67 -5.50 -2.56
CA ALA A 30 -4.57 -6.03 -3.60
C ALA A 30 -5.97 -6.31 -3.04
N ALA A 31 -6.06 -6.94 -1.87
CA ALA A 31 -7.33 -7.15 -1.18
C ALA A 31 -7.98 -5.83 -0.74
N PHE A 32 -7.20 -4.78 -0.42
CA PHE A 32 -7.73 -3.45 -0.11
C PHE A 32 -8.30 -2.73 -1.32
N LEU A 33 -7.60 -2.77 -2.45
CA LEU A 33 -8.07 -2.22 -3.72
C LEU A 33 -9.34 -2.94 -4.19
N ALA A 34 -9.39 -4.28 -4.04
CA ALA A 34 -10.56 -5.07 -4.40
C ALA A 34 -11.81 -4.73 -3.56
N ARG A 35 -11.64 -4.45 -2.26
CA ARG A 35 -12.77 -4.06 -1.38
C ARG A 35 -13.11 -2.57 -1.42
N THR A 36 -12.22 -1.73 -1.92
CA THR A 36 -12.33 -0.27 -1.89
C THR A 36 -12.15 0.29 -3.30
N PRO A 37 -13.20 0.31 -4.14
CA PRO A 37 -13.10 0.81 -5.52
C PRO A 37 -12.77 2.31 -5.60
N ASP A 38 -13.02 3.05 -4.51
CA ASP A 38 -12.61 4.45 -4.38
C ASP A 38 -11.12 4.61 -4.10
N ALA A 39 -10.36 3.55 -3.81
CA ALA A 39 -8.92 3.62 -3.61
C ALA A 39 -8.18 3.21 -4.90
N GLU A 40 -7.25 4.04 -5.33
CA GLU A 40 -6.40 3.79 -6.50
C GLU A 40 -4.93 3.79 -6.05
N LEU A 41 -4.15 2.83 -6.54
CA LEU A 41 -2.71 2.78 -6.28
C LEU A 41 -2.03 3.94 -7.01
N HIS A 42 -1.17 4.69 -6.33
CA HIS A 42 -0.52 5.86 -6.91
C HIS A 42 0.97 5.87 -6.62
N ALA A 43 1.77 5.88 -7.69
CA ALA A 43 3.24 6.03 -7.66
C ALA A 43 4.03 4.93 -6.91
N THR A 44 3.43 3.81 -6.53
CA THR A 44 4.12 2.71 -5.84
C THR A 44 3.73 1.35 -6.43
N GLY A 45 4.61 0.79 -7.26
CA GLY A 45 4.37 -0.49 -7.93
C GLY A 45 3.39 -0.40 -9.12
N THR A 46 2.79 -1.54 -9.46
CA THR A 46 1.84 -1.68 -10.57
C THR A 46 0.52 -2.30 -10.07
N PRO A 47 -0.60 -2.17 -10.79
CA PRO A 47 -1.85 -2.86 -10.40
C PRO A 47 -1.70 -4.39 -10.29
N ALA A 48 -0.73 -4.99 -11.00
CA ALA A 48 -0.42 -6.43 -10.88
C ALA A 48 0.48 -6.76 -9.68
N SER A 49 1.22 -5.78 -9.15
CA SER A 49 2.10 -5.93 -7.98
C SER A 49 2.10 -4.60 -7.21
N PRO A 50 1.08 -4.38 -6.37
CA PRO A 50 0.89 -3.08 -5.74
C PRO A 50 1.87 -2.87 -4.59
N GLY A 51 2.43 -1.65 -4.52
CA GLY A 51 3.43 -1.26 -3.53
C GLY A 51 4.87 -1.42 -4.00
N GLN A 52 5.80 -0.97 -3.17
CA GLN A 52 7.23 -1.04 -3.39
C GLN A 52 7.87 -1.77 -2.21
N GLN A 53 8.58 -2.85 -2.50
CA GLN A 53 9.28 -3.66 -1.51
C GLN A 53 10.78 -3.37 -1.61
N ASN A 54 11.34 -2.79 -0.57
CA ASN A 54 12.77 -2.71 -0.36
C ASN A 54 13.20 -4.00 0.34
N LEU A 55 14.13 -4.72 -0.29
CA LEU A 55 14.70 -5.94 0.27
C LEU A 55 15.79 -5.58 1.29
N PRO A 56 15.98 -6.41 2.32
CA PRO A 56 17.05 -6.20 3.27
C PRO A 56 18.39 -6.42 2.55
N GLY A 57 19.25 -5.42 2.64
CA GLY A 57 20.59 -5.44 2.08
C GLY A 57 21.62 -5.14 3.17
N VAL A 58 22.82 -5.70 3.04
CA VAL A 58 23.94 -5.48 3.98
C VAL A 58 24.24 -3.98 4.18
N GLU A 59 23.93 -3.15 3.18
CA GLU A 59 24.12 -1.69 3.20
C GLU A 59 22.79 -0.89 3.21
N GLU A 60 21.63 -1.56 3.10
CA GLU A 60 20.32 -0.91 2.88
C GLU A 60 19.33 -1.05 4.05
N GLY A 61 19.70 -1.78 5.11
CA GLY A 61 18.90 -1.91 6.34
C GLY A 61 17.84 -3.02 6.29
N ASP A 62 16.95 -3.05 7.28
CA ASP A 62 15.84 -4.02 7.35
C ASP A 62 14.84 -3.83 6.19
N GLY A 63 14.35 -4.94 5.65
CA GLY A 63 13.43 -4.91 4.51
C GLY A 63 12.14 -4.14 4.84
N PHE A 64 11.73 -3.28 3.92
CA PHE A 64 10.63 -2.34 4.15
C PHE A 64 9.69 -2.30 2.95
N PHE A 65 8.40 -2.31 3.21
CA PHE A 65 7.38 -2.22 2.17
C PHE A 65 6.57 -0.95 2.34
N TYR A 66 6.24 -0.29 1.23
CA TYR A 66 5.31 0.82 1.24
C TYR A 66 4.43 0.86 -0.02
N ALA A 67 3.16 1.17 0.18
CA ALA A 67 2.18 1.36 -0.87
C ALA A 67 1.44 2.67 -0.63
N LYS A 68 1.51 3.56 -1.61
CA LYS A 68 0.79 4.82 -1.66
C LYS A 68 -0.49 4.62 -2.47
N LEU A 69 -1.60 4.95 -1.84
CA LEU A 69 -2.93 4.91 -2.42
C LEU A 69 -3.54 6.31 -2.35
N ILE A 70 -4.38 6.62 -3.31
CA ILE A 70 -5.18 7.84 -3.33
C ILE A 70 -6.65 7.45 -3.31
N LYS A 71 -7.44 8.18 -2.53
CA LYS A 71 -8.90 8.04 -2.61
C LYS A 71 -9.40 8.91 -3.76
N ARG A 72 -10.07 8.32 -4.75
CA ARG A 72 -10.77 9.05 -5.80
C ARG A 72 -11.81 9.98 -5.19
N ARG A 73 -11.95 11.18 -5.76
CA ARG A 73 -13.09 12.06 -5.48
C ARG A 73 -14.23 11.57 -6.35
N ASN A 74 -15.20 10.88 -5.77
CA ASN A 74 -16.51 10.76 -6.38
C ASN A 74 -17.36 11.96 -5.98
#